data_AF-A0A316EML6-F1
#
_entry.id   AF-A0A316EML6-F1
#
_cell.length_a   1.000
_cell.length_b   1.000
_cell.length_c   1.000
_cell.angle_alpha   90.00
_cell.angle_beta   90.00
_cell.angle_gamma   90.00
#
_symmetry.space_group_name_H-M   'P 1'
#
loop_
_entity.id
_entity.type
_entity.pdbx_description
1 polymer ?
#
loop_
_entity_poly.entity_id
_entity_poly.type
_entity_poly.pdbx_seq_one_letter_code
_entity_poly.pdbx_strand_id
1 'polypeptide(L)'
;MRLGELLFHLTRRRGMYLPDDRFASLVSLVVGFDLASDRSQLDGFQEWVAARLLGRYSNHVWYSILISTRLGSVTGINDLPPDADLDLINFALELLTEFAEEKGEVIPASLTPPS
;
A
#
# COMPACT_ATOMS: atom_id res chain seq x y z
N MET A 1 -0.90 -11.86 -11.25
CA MET A 1 -1.53 -11.47 -9.98
C MET A 1 -2.12 -10.09 -10.18
N ARG A 2 -3.39 -9.86 -9.85
CA ARG A 2 -4.02 -8.52 -9.89
C ARG A 2 -3.90 -7.81 -8.53
N LEU A 3 -4.14 -6.51 -8.51
CA LEU A 3 -4.10 -5.71 -7.28
C LEU A 3 -5.01 -6.29 -6.19
N GLY A 4 -6.24 -6.67 -6.55
CA GLY A 4 -7.17 -7.28 -5.58
C GLY A 4 -6.67 -8.60 -4.98
N GLU A 5 -5.96 -9.43 -5.75
CA GLU A 5 -5.35 -10.67 -5.27
C GLU A 5 -4.17 -10.40 -4.32
N LEU A 6 -3.32 -9.42 -4.66
CA LEU A 6 -2.22 -8.98 -3.79
C LEU A 6 -2.76 -8.47 -2.45
N LEU A 7 -3.81 -7.64 -2.48
CA LEU A 7 -4.43 -7.09 -1.26
C LEU A 7 -5.05 -8.18 -0.39
N PHE A 8 -5.74 -9.15 -1.00
CA PHE A 8 -6.22 -10.32 -0.26
C PHE A 8 -5.09 -11.03 0.48
N HIS A 9 -3.96 -11.26 -0.19
CA HIS A 9 -2.81 -11.92 0.40
C HIS A 9 -2.14 -11.11 1.50
N LEU A 10 -1.97 -9.80 1.31
CA LEU A 10 -1.36 -8.93 2.32
C LEU A 10 -2.24 -8.77 3.56
N THR A 11 -3.56 -8.73 3.41
CA THR A 11 -4.49 -8.59 4.54
C THR A 11 -4.66 -9.91 5.31
N ARG A 12 -4.57 -11.08 4.65
CA ARG A 12 -4.84 -12.38 5.29
C ARG A 12 -3.61 -13.21 5.62
N ARG A 13 -2.51 -13.02 4.90
CA ARG A 13 -1.31 -13.87 4.95
C ARG A 13 -0.03 -13.04 4.91
N ARG A 14 -0.04 -11.85 5.53
CA ARG A 14 1.07 -10.89 5.48
C ARG A 14 2.45 -11.53 5.69
N GLY A 15 2.60 -12.36 6.71
CA GLY A 15 3.88 -13.03 7.03
C GLY A 15 4.38 -14.04 5.99
N MET A 16 3.57 -14.43 4.99
CA MET A 16 4.04 -15.22 3.84
C MET A 16 4.57 -14.35 2.70
N TYR A 17 4.21 -13.07 2.67
CA TYR A 17 4.50 -12.15 1.56
C TYR A 17 5.52 -11.08 1.94
N LEU A 18 5.55 -10.67 3.21
CA LEU A 18 6.54 -9.75 3.74
C LEU A 18 7.61 -10.52 4.53
N PRO A 19 8.90 -10.20 4.34
CA PRO A 19 9.99 -10.83 5.07
C PRO A 19 10.05 -10.39 6.54
N ASP A 20 9.45 -9.24 6.86
CA ASP A 20 9.38 -8.64 8.19
C ASP A 20 8.17 -7.68 8.28
N ASP A 21 7.88 -7.19 9.48
CA ASP A 21 6.78 -6.24 9.74
C ASP A 21 7.21 -4.77 9.52
N ARG A 22 8.21 -4.49 8.68
CA ARG A 22 8.62 -3.10 8.37
C ARG A 22 7.82 -2.52 7.21
N PHE A 23 7.45 -1.25 7.33
CA PHE A 23 6.77 -0.51 6.28
C PHE A 23 7.60 -0.43 4.99
N ALA A 24 8.93 -0.33 5.11
CA ALA A 24 9.84 -0.39 3.98
C ALA A 24 9.69 -1.67 3.14
N SER A 25 9.44 -2.81 3.78
CA SER A 25 9.23 -4.09 3.09
C SER A 25 7.92 -4.11 2.33
N LEU A 26 6.84 -3.57 2.90
CA LEU A 26 5.57 -3.40 2.20
C LEU A 26 5.73 -2.48 0.98
N VAL A 27 6.35 -1.31 1.16
CA VAL A 27 6.56 -0.36 0.06
C VAL A 27 7.36 -0.99 -1.07
N SER A 28 8.43 -1.71 -0.73
CA SER A 28 9.27 -2.41 -1.72
C SER A 28 8.47 -3.45 -2.51
N LEU A 29 7.61 -4.22 -1.84
CA LEU A 29 6.73 -5.19 -2.49
C LEU A 29 5.72 -4.51 -3.42
N VAL A 30 5.03 -3.47 -2.95
CA VAL A 30 3.99 -2.76 -3.72
C VAL A 30 4.59 -2.09 -4.96
N VAL A 31 5.74 -1.43 -4.81
CA VAL A 31 6.47 -0.83 -5.93
C VAL A 31 6.96 -1.90 -6.90
N GLY A 32 7.51 -3.01 -6.40
CA GLY A 32 7.95 -4.12 -7.25
C GLY A 32 6.80 -4.77 -8.02
N PHE A 33 5.63 -4.93 -7.39
CA PHE A 33 4.42 -5.44 -8.00
C PHE A 33 3.92 -4.55 -9.15
N ASP A 34 3.88 -3.24 -8.91
CA ASP A 34 3.45 -2.27 -9.93
C ASP A 34 4.43 -2.22 -11.10
N LEU A 35 5.73 -2.21 -10.82
CA LEU A 35 6.78 -2.30 -11.84
C LEU A 35 6.68 -3.57 -12.68
N ALA A 36 6.43 -4.72 -12.05
CA ALA A 36 6.25 -6.00 -12.75
C ALA A 36 4.96 -6.06 -13.60
N SER A 37 4.05 -5.10 -13.40
CA SER A 37 2.78 -4.98 -14.12
C SER A 37 2.78 -3.82 -15.12
N ASP A 38 3.96 -3.38 -15.59
CA ASP A 38 4.13 -2.21 -16.46
C ASP A 38 3.46 -0.95 -15.93
N ARG A 39 3.40 -0.80 -14.60
CA ARG A 39 2.74 0.30 -13.86
C ARG A 39 1.23 0.43 -14.06
N SER A 40 0.58 -0.60 -14.63
CA SER A 40 -0.85 -0.55 -14.94
C SER A 40 -1.76 -0.71 -13.72
N GLN A 41 -1.27 -1.36 -12.66
CA GLN A 41 -2.10 -1.72 -11.51
C GLN A 41 -2.31 -0.51 -10.59
N LEU A 42 -1.26 0.29 -10.36
CA LEU A 42 -1.32 1.50 -9.52
C LEU A 42 -1.31 2.81 -10.33
N ASP A 43 -1.63 2.76 -11.63
CA ASP A 43 -1.77 3.97 -12.44
C ASP A 43 -2.76 4.95 -11.80
N GLY A 44 -2.29 6.17 -11.52
CA GLY A 44 -3.02 7.24 -10.82
C GLY A 44 -3.04 7.16 -9.29
N PHE A 45 -2.42 6.15 -8.67
CA PHE A 45 -2.48 5.96 -7.21
C PHE A 45 -1.81 7.10 -6.44
N GLN A 46 -0.68 7.62 -6.93
CA GLN A 46 0.03 8.71 -6.24
C GLN A 46 -0.80 10.00 -6.22
N GLU A 47 -1.38 10.36 -7.35
CA GLU A 47 -2.27 11.51 -7.49
C GLU A 47 -3.51 11.34 -6.60
N TRP A 48 -4.07 10.14 -6.60
CA TRP A 48 -5.21 9.79 -5.75
C TRP A 48 -4.88 9.94 -4.27
N VAL A 49 -3.75 9.41 -3.79
CA VAL A 49 -3.31 9.55 -2.38
C VAL A 49 -3.12 11.02 -2.00
N ALA A 50 -2.49 11.81 -2.87
CA ALA A 50 -2.27 13.24 -2.62
C ALA A 50 -3.62 13.99 -2.52
N ALA A 51 -4.55 13.75 -3.44
CA ALA A 51 -5.87 14.34 -3.38
C ALA A 51 -6.65 13.91 -2.13
N ARG A 52 -6.60 12.62 -1.79
CA ARG A 52 -7.32 12.02 -0.66
C ARG A 52 -6.85 12.54 0.69
N LEU A 53 -5.54 12.61 0.91
CA LEU A 53 -4.96 12.95 2.22
C LEU A 53 -4.63 14.44 2.38
N LEU A 54 -4.24 15.11 1.29
CA LEU A 54 -3.78 16.51 1.34
C LEU A 54 -4.78 17.50 0.74
N GLY A 55 -5.81 17.01 0.03
CA GLY A 55 -6.77 17.87 -0.70
C GLY A 55 -6.14 18.63 -1.87
N ARG A 56 -4.92 18.26 -2.30
CA ARG A 56 -4.15 18.93 -3.35
C ARG A 56 -3.13 18.00 -4.00
N TYR A 57 -2.61 18.41 -5.14
CA TYR A 57 -1.45 17.77 -5.76
C TYR A 57 -0.22 17.85 -4.84
N SER A 58 0.61 16.81 -4.88
CA SER A 58 1.91 16.76 -4.24
C SER A 58 2.91 16.03 -5.14
N ASN A 59 4.13 16.55 -5.19
CA ASN A 59 5.26 15.89 -5.86
C ASN A 59 5.95 14.83 -4.97
N HIS A 60 5.50 14.67 -3.72
CA HIS A 60 6.03 13.65 -2.83
C HIS A 60 5.47 12.29 -3.23
N VAL A 61 6.33 11.26 -3.17
CA VAL A 61 5.94 9.88 -3.42
C VAL A 61 4.88 9.45 -2.40
N TRP A 62 3.93 8.59 -2.80
CA TRP A 62 2.78 8.24 -1.96
C TRP A 62 3.18 7.78 -0.54
N TYR A 63 4.20 6.94 -0.39
CA TYR A 63 4.62 6.45 0.93
C TYR A 63 5.21 7.56 1.82
N SER A 64 5.83 8.59 1.23
CA SER A 64 6.27 9.77 1.99
C SER A 64 5.09 10.63 2.45
N ILE A 65 4.01 10.69 1.65
CA ILE A 65 2.77 11.38 2.04
C ILE A 65 2.18 10.65 3.26
N LEU A 66 2.07 9.32 3.22
CA LEU A 66 1.57 8.52 4.34
C LEU A 66 2.37 8.75 5.63
N ILE A 67 3.70 8.64 5.56
CA ILE A 67 4.60 8.90 6.70
C ILE A 67 4.35 10.29 7.28
N SER A 68 4.38 11.32 6.43
CA SER A 68 4.20 12.71 6.89
C SER A 68 2.81 12.98 7.48
N THR A 69 1.77 12.32 6.96
CA THR A 69 0.38 12.48 7.41
C THR A 69 0.16 11.80 8.75
N ARG A 70 0.74 10.61 8.97
CA ARG A 70 0.60 9.85 10.21
C ARG A 70 1.52 10.33 11.32
N LEU A 71 2.76 10.69 11.00
CA LEU A 71 3.77 11.06 12.00
C LEU A 71 3.94 12.58 12.18
N GLY A 72 3.24 13.39 11.40
CA GLY A 72 3.32 14.85 11.46
C GLY A 72 4.68 15.44 11.05
N SER A 73 5.59 14.63 10.51
CA SER A 73 6.92 15.04 10.07
C SER A 73 7.40 14.20 8.90
N VAL A 74 8.25 14.77 8.05
CA VAL A 74 8.91 14.02 6.98
C VAL A 74 10.14 13.33 7.58
N THR A 75 10.09 12.01 7.65
CA THR A 75 11.25 11.16 7.99
C THR A 75 11.49 10.17 6.86
N GLY A 76 12.72 9.63 6.81
CA GLY A 76 13.06 8.56 5.89
C GLY A 76 12.27 7.28 6.22
N ILE A 77 11.95 6.49 5.20
CA ILE A 77 11.25 5.21 5.39
C ILE A 77 12.04 4.20 6.24
N ASN A 78 13.36 4.40 6.39
CA ASN A 78 14.22 3.58 7.24
C ASN A 78 14.41 4.17 8.65
N ASP A 79 13.89 5.38 8.90
CA ASP A 79 14.06 6.14 10.13
C ASP A 79 12.72 6.29 10.87
N LEU A 80 11.88 5.26 10.77
CA LEU A 80 10.57 5.20 11.41
C LEU A 80 10.71 4.84 12.90
N PRO A 81 9.84 5.39 13.77
CA PRO A 81 9.72 4.92 15.14
C PRO A 81 9.39 3.42 15.18
N PRO A 82 9.91 2.65 16.16
CA PRO A 82 9.73 1.19 16.22
C PRO A 82 8.28 0.69 16.25
N ASP A 83 7.33 1.54 16.63
CA ASP A 83 5.90 1.26 16.73
C ASP A 83 5.08 1.79 15.54
N ALA A 84 5.70 2.57 14.64
CA ALA A 84 5.02 3.19 13.51
C ALA A 84 4.80 2.24 12.33
N ASP A 85 5.64 1.22 12.16
CA ASP A 85 5.63 0.36 10.97
C ASP A 85 4.27 -0.34 10.77
N LEU A 86 3.71 -0.93 11.84
CA LEU A 86 2.44 -1.64 11.75
C LEU A 86 1.26 -0.70 11.45
N ASP A 87 1.25 0.50 12.04
CA ASP A 87 0.21 1.51 11.75
C ASP A 87 0.29 1.96 10.28
N LEU A 88 1.50 2.26 9.79
CA LEU A 88 1.72 2.66 8.40
C LEU A 88 1.39 1.55 7.40
N ILE A 89 1.71 0.29 7.73
CA ILE A 89 1.33 -0.88 6.92
C ILE A 89 -0.18 -0.96 6.80
N ASN A 90 -0.90 -0.93 7.93
CA ASN A 90 -2.36 -1.05 7.92
C ASN A 90 -2.98 0.11 7.16
N PHE A 91 -2.51 1.34 7.40
CA PHE A 91 -2.99 2.53 6.71
C PHE A 91 -2.74 2.48 5.20
N ALA A 92 -1.59 1.97 4.76
CA ALA A 92 -1.32 1.78 3.34
C ALA A 92 -2.24 0.72 2.71
N LEU A 93 -2.50 -0.39 3.41
CA LEU A 93 -3.41 -1.43 2.93
C LEU A 93 -4.86 -0.93 2.84
N GLU A 94 -5.31 -0.09 3.78
CA GLU A 94 -6.60 0.59 3.71
C GLU A 94 -6.70 1.46 2.46
N LEU A 95 -5.73 2.34 2.21
CA LEU A 95 -5.73 3.23 1.05
C LEU A 95 -5.62 2.48 -0.28
N LEU A 96 -4.82 1.42 -0.35
CA LEU A 96 -4.74 0.59 -1.55
C LEU A 96 -6.06 -0.17 -1.79
N THR A 97 -6.74 -0.58 -0.72
CA THR A 97 -8.06 -1.24 -0.79
C THR A 97 -9.11 -0.27 -1.31
N GLU A 98 -9.22 0.92 -0.73
CA GLU A 98 -10.13 1.98 -1.19
C GLU A 98 -9.88 2.31 -2.67
N PHE A 99 -8.61 2.51 -3.05
CA PHE A 99 -8.25 2.80 -4.44
C PHE A 99 -8.61 1.66 -5.41
N ALA A 100 -8.38 0.41 -5.01
CA ALA A 100 -8.73 -0.76 -5.81
C ALA A 100 -10.26 -0.84 -6.01
N GLU A 101 -11.03 -0.63 -4.95
CA GLU A 101 -12.51 -0.63 -5.00
C GLU A 101 -13.03 0.49 -5.92
N GLU A 102 -12.47 1.70 -5.85
CA GLU A 102 -12.83 2.81 -6.74
C GLU A 102 -12.49 2.52 -8.22
N LYS A 103 -11.42 1.76 -8.48
CA LYS A 103 -11.09 1.24 -9.83
C LYS A 103 -11.99 0.09 -10.28
N GLY A 104 -12.87 -0.42 -9.41
CA GLY A 104 -13.71 -1.58 -9.68
C GLY A 104 -12.97 -2.92 -9.62
N GLU A 105 -11.81 -2.97 -8.98
CA GLU A 105 -11.11 -4.22 -8.70
C GLU A 105 -11.88 -5.05 -7.68
N VAL A 106 -11.96 -6.36 -7.92
CA VAL A 106 -12.60 -7.29 -6.99
C VAL A 106 -11.54 -7.83 -6.04
N ILE A 107 -11.67 -7.53 -4.75
CA ILE A 107 -10.83 -8.12 -3.71
C ILE A 107 -11.50 -9.43 -3.25
N PRO A 108 -10.86 -10.60 -3.46
CA PRO A 108 -11.48 -11.88 -3.12
C PRO A 108 -11.84 -11.97 -1.64
N ALA A 109 -13.09 -12.35 -1.32
CA ALA A 109 -13.51 -12.59 0.06
C ALA A 109 -12.88 -13.88 0.65
N SER A 110 -12.61 -14.86 -0.22
CA SER A 110 -11.94 -16.12 0.11
C SER A 110 -11.53 -16.85 -1.17
N LEU A 111 -10.23 -17.08 -1.39
CA LEU A 111 -9.80 -18.20 -2.22
C LEU A 111 -10.07 -19.48 -1.42
N THR A 112 -11.23 -20.10 -1.61
CA THR A 112 -11.41 -21.50 -1.22
C THR A 112 -10.38 -22.31 -2.01
N PRO A 113 -9.54 -23.15 -1.36
CA PRO A 113 -8.66 -24.03 -2.13
C PRO A 113 -9.54 -24.94 -3.01
N PRO A 114 -9.10 -25.29 -4.24
CA PRO A 114 -9.80 -26.32 -5.00
C PRO A 114 -9.83 -27.61 -4.18
N SER A 115 -11.01 -28.23 -4.14
CA SER A 115 -11.36 -29.44 -3.40
C SER A 115 -10.41 -30.60 -3.64
#